data_AF-A0A4Q3UYV3-F1
#
_entry.id   AF-A0A4Q3UYV3-F1
#
_cell.length_a   1.000
_cell.length_b   1.000
_cell.length_c   1.000
_cell.angle_alpha   90.00
_cell.angle_beta   90.00
_cell.angle_gamma   90.00
#
_symmetry.space_group_name_H-M   'P 1'
#
loop_
_entity.id
_entity.type
_entity.pdbx_description
1 polymer ?
#
loop_
_entity_poly.entity_id
_entity_poly.type
_entity_poly.pdbx_seq_one_letter_code
_entity_poly.pdbx_strand_id
1 'polypeptide(L)'
;FVIGCTGLSAEQVEALGIACETRGLGGMIVPNFAVGAVLMMRFAQMAAKWIPDAEIIELHHDRKEDAPSGTAMRTAELIAAARTLPRTELPTPYFKAEGARGSEVEGVPVHSIRLPGLLAHQEVIFGTRGESLTLRHDSYDRVGFMPGVRLAARSVLQRSGLTVGLESVMFSGE
;
A
#
# COMPACT_ATOMS: atom_id res chain seq x y z
N PHE A 1 -18.26 6.55 11.22
CA PHE A 1 -16.98 6.71 11.98
C PHE A 1 -15.81 6.55 11.02
N VAL A 2 -14.60 6.97 11.41
CA VAL A 2 -13.37 6.69 10.64
C VAL A 2 -12.34 6.07 11.58
N ILE A 3 -11.78 4.93 11.19
CA ILE A 3 -10.76 4.19 11.94
C ILE A 3 -9.45 4.21 11.14
N GLY A 4 -8.38 4.62 11.80
CA GLY A 4 -7.02 4.71 11.25
C GLY A 4 -6.06 3.71 11.87
N CYS A 5 -6.34 2.41 11.77
CA CYS A 5 -5.45 1.38 12.27
C CYS A 5 -5.30 0.23 11.28
N THR A 6 -4.17 -0.46 11.41
CA THR A 6 -3.91 -1.75 10.78
C THR A 6 -4.22 -2.88 11.76
N GLY A 7 -4.38 -4.12 11.26
CA GLY A 7 -4.46 -5.31 12.12
C GLY A 7 -5.85 -5.63 12.69
N LEU A 8 -6.92 -5.05 12.14
CA LEU A 8 -8.27 -5.53 12.44
C LEU A 8 -8.47 -6.92 11.81
N SER A 9 -9.04 -7.84 12.59
CA SER A 9 -9.37 -9.19 12.08
C SER A 9 -10.54 -9.15 11.10
N ALA A 10 -10.67 -10.17 10.26
CA ALA A 10 -11.79 -10.27 9.32
C ALA A 10 -13.14 -10.24 10.04
N GLU A 11 -13.24 -10.91 11.19
CA GLU A 11 -14.44 -10.94 12.03
C GLU A 11 -14.76 -9.56 12.61
N GLN A 12 -13.74 -8.77 12.99
CA GLN A 12 -13.94 -7.41 13.46
C GLN A 12 -14.44 -6.49 12.33
N VAL A 13 -13.87 -6.62 11.13
CA VAL A 13 -14.31 -5.86 9.95
C VAL A 13 -15.76 -6.22 9.60
N GLU A 14 -16.11 -7.50 9.61
CA GLU A 14 -17.46 -7.99 9.34
C GLU A 14 -18.47 -7.47 10.38
N ALA A 15 -18.14 -7.57 11.67
CA ALA A 15 -19.00 -7.07 12.75
C ALA A 15 -19.26 -5.55 12.64
N LEU A 16 -18.24 -4.78 12.27
CA LEU A 16 -18.39 -3.35 11.99
C LEU A 16 -19.25 -3.10 10.75
N GLY A 17 -19.12 -3.94 9.72
CA GLY A 17 -19.96 -3.92 8.51
C GLY A 17 -21.44 -4.06 8.84
N ILE A 18 -21.79 -5.14 9.54
CA ILE A 18 -23.15 -5.43 10.00
C ILE A 18 -23.70 -4.27 10.84
N ALA A 19 -22.89 -3.72 11.75
CA ALA A 19 -23.32 -2.60 12.59
C ALA A 19 -23.59 -1.31 11.79
N CYS A 20 -22.79 -1.02 10.76
CA CYS A 20 -23.01 0.12 9.87
C CYS A 20 -24.30 -0.03 9.06
N GLU A 21 -24.52 -1.21 8.49
CA GLU A 21 -25.72 -1.54 7.70
C GLU A 21 -26.98 -1.46 8.57
N THR A 22 -26.98 -2.13 9.72
CA THR A 22 -28.13 -2.18 10.64
C THR A 22 -28.56 -0.79 11.11
N ARG A 23 -27.61 0.14 11.28
CA ARG A 23 -27.88 1.49 11.75
C ARG A 23 -28.05 2.51 10.62
N GLY A 24 -27.85 2.12 9.37
CA GLY A 24 -27.87 3.04 8.23
C GLY A 24 -26.78 4.13 8.31
N LEU A 25 -25.65 3.83 8.95
CA LEU A 25 -24.55 4.80 9.15
C LEU A 25 -23.33 4.43 8.31
N GLY A 26 -22.58 5.44 7.89
CA GLY A 26 -21.29 5.25 7.24
C GLY A 26 -20.17 4.89 8.24
N GLY A 27 -19.38 3.90 7.88
CA GLY A 27 -18.13 3.54 8.53
C GLY A 27 -16.98 3.53 7.53
N MET A 28 -15.79 3.97 7.95
CA MET A 28 -14.58 3.82 7.15
C MET A 28 -13.44 3.24 7.97
N ILE A 29 -12.75 2.24 7.42
CA ILE A 29 -11.46 1.75 7.90
C ILE A 29 -10.41 2.19 6.89
N VAL A 30 -9.42 2.97 7.32
CA VAL A 30 -8.42 3.57 6.44
C VAL A 30 -7.02 3.17 6.94
N PRO A 31 -6.42 2.11 6.34
CA PRO A 31 -5.10 1.63 6.74
C PRO A 31 -3.98 2.64 6.50
N ASN A 32 -4.16 3.55 5.52
CA ASN A 32 -3.21 4.60 5.21
C ASN A 32 -3.94 5.89 4.77
N PHE A 33 -3.71 6.99 5.48
CA PHE A 33 -4.29 8.30 5.19
C PHE A 33 -3.43 9.18 4.28
N ALA A 34 -2.21 8.76 3.92
CA ALA A 34 -1.35 9.55 3.07
C ALA A 34 -1.87 9.47 1.64
N VAL A 35 -2.42 10.57 1.15
CA VAL A 35 -2.93 10.70 -0.23
C VAL A 35 -1.84 10.33 -1.24
N GLY A 36 -0.61 10.77 -1.02
CA GLY A 36 0.53 10.44 -1.87
C GLY A 36 0.84 8.93 -1.91
N ALA A 37 0.78 8.24 -0.77
CA ALA A 37 0.97 6.79 -0.72
C ALA A 37 -0.13 6.04 -1.49
N VAL A 38 -1.38 6.48 -1.34
CA VAL A 38 -2.53 5.89 -2.05
C VAL A 38 -2.42 6.10 -3.56
N LEU A 39 -2.01 7.29 -4.00
CA LEU A 39 -1.73 7.57 -5.42
C LEU A 39 -0.58 6.72 -5.95
N MET A 40 0.53 6.61 -5.22
CA MET A 40 1.66 5.75 -5.60
C MET A 40 1.22 4.29 -5.78
N MET A 41 0.42 3.75 -4.85
CA MET A 41 -0.14 2.39 -4.97
C MET A 41 -1.02 2.25 -6.22
N ARG A 42 -1.89 3.23 -6.50
CA ARG A 42 -2.74 3.23 -7.70
C ARG A 42 -1.92 3.27 -8.98
N PHE A 43 -0.90 4.12 -9.04
CA PHE A 43 -0.02 4.23 -10.20
C PHE A 43 0.82 2.97 -10.40
N ALA A 44 1.30 2.35 -9.31
CA ALA A 44 1.99 1.07 -9.38
C ALA A 44 1.09 -0.03 -9.93
N GLN A 45 -0.17 -0.10 -9.48
CA GLN A 45 -1.17 -1.02 -10.02
C GLN A 45 -1.40 -0.81 -11.53
N MET A 46 -1.46 0.44 -11.98
CA MET A 46 -1.63 0.77 -13.40
C MET A 46 -0.39 0.40 -14.23
N ALA A 47 0.81 0.71 -13.74
CA ALA A 47 2.07 0.42 -14.40
C ALA A 47 2.33 -1.09 -14.56
N ALA A 48 1.96 -1.89 -13.55
CA ALA A 48 2.16 -3.34 -13.53
C ALA A 48 1.49 -4.10 -14.70
N LYS A 49 0.46 -3.51 -15.33
CA LYS A 49 -0.18 -4.05 -16.54
C LYS A 49 0.74 -4.02 -17.76
N TRP A 50 1.68 -3.07 -17.79
CA TRP A 50 2.55 -2.81 -18.94
C TRP A 50 3.99 -3.24 -18.68
N ILE A 51 4.45 -3.11 -17.44
CA ILE A 51 5.80 -3.45 -17.00
C ILE A 51 5.68 -4.47 -15.85
N PRO A 52 5.79 -5.78 -16.11
CA PRO A 52 5.52 -6.81 -15.11
C PRO A 52 6.60 -6.95 -14.03
N ASP A 53 7.83 -6.51 -14.36
CA ASP A 53 9.00 -6.61 -13.49
C ASP A 53 9.09 -5.39 -12.59
N ALA A 54 8.88 -5.62 -11.28
CA ALA A 54 8.86 -4.56 -10.28
C ALA A 54 9.48 -5.05 -8.95
N GLU A 55 10.14 -4.14 -8.24
CA GLU A 55 10.59 -4.34 -6.86
C GLU A 55 10.15 -3.16 -5.99
N ILE A 56 9.97 -3.41 -4.70
CA ILE A 56 9.60 -2.40 -3.71
C ILE A 56 10.74 -2.22 -2.72
N ILE A 57 11.11 -0.97 -2.45
CA ILE A 57 11.99 -0.61 -1.35
C ILE A 57 11.20 0.28 -0.40
N GLU A 58 11.00 -0.19 0.82
CA GLU A 58 10.40 0.60 1.89
C GLU A 58 11.44 0.97 2.93
N LEU A 59 11.32 2.19 3.47
CA LEU A 59 12.24 2.71 4.46
C LEU A 59 11.46 3.34 5.61
N HIS A 60 11.77 2.92 6.83
CA HIS A 60 11.13 3.42 8.05
C HIS A 60 12.17 3.71 9.13
N HIS A 61 11.73 4.40 10.18
CA HIS A 61 12.50 4.54 11.41
C HIS A 61 12.90 3.15 11.97
N ASP A 62 14.00 3.13 12.71
CA ASP A 62 14.58 1.95 13.38
C ASP A 62 13.65 1.28 14.41
N ARG A 63 12.69 2.02 14.97
CA ARG A 63 11.71 1.50 15.96
C ARG A 63 10.48 0.80 15.36
N LYS A 64 10.41 0.58 14.04
CA LYS A 64 9.26 -0.08 13.43
C LYS A 64 9.42 -1.59 13.57
N GLU A 65 8.45 -2.24 14.22
CA GLU A 65 8.54 -3.64 14.63
C GLU A 65 8.31 -4.64 13.48
N ASP A 66 7.45 -4.29 12.52
CA ASP A 66 7.08 -5.12 11.38
C ASP A 66 7.95 -4.83 10.14
N ALA A 67 8.28 -5.88 9.38
CA ALA A 67 8.91 -5.80 8.07
C ALA A 67 8.47 -6.98 7.18
N PRO A 68 8.03 -6.75 5.92
CA PRO A 68 7.78 -5.44 5.32
C PRO A 68 6.62 -4.67 5.97
N SER A 69 6.58 -3.35 5.75
CA SER A 69 5.43 -2.55 6.17
C SER A 69 4.12 -2.99 5.50
N GLY A 70 2.99 -2.81 6.19
CA GLY A 70 1.67 -3.12 5.61
C GLY A 70 1.36 -2.37 4.31
N THR A 71 1.89 -1.16 4.10
CA THR A 71 1.74 -0.44 2.81
C THR A 71 2.55 -1.12 1.71
N ALA A 72 3.76 -1.60 1.99
CA ALA A 72 4.59 -2.33 1.03
C ALA A 72 3.96 -3.67 0.64
N MET A 73 3.46 -4.43 1.63
CA MET A 73 2.70 -5.66 1.41
C MET A 73 1.51 -5.41 0.48
N ARG A 74 0.68 -4.42 0.80
CA ARG A 74 -0.49 -4.06 0.00
C ARG A 74 -0.12 -3.63 -1.42
N THR A 75 0.98 -2.89 -1.57
CA THR A 75 1.48 -2.46 -2.88
C THR A 75 1.91 -3.66 -3.72
N ALA A 76 2.62 -4.61 -3.13
CA ALA A 76 3.03 -5.84 -3.79
C ALA A 76 1.83 -6.66 -4.28
N GLU A 77 0.82 -6.86 -3.42
CA GLU A 77 -0.44 -7.54 -3.77
C GLU A 77 -1.14 -6.86 -4.96
N LEU A 78 -1.23 -5.52 -4.95
CA LEU A 78 -1.86 -4.76 -6.03
C LEU A 78 -1.09 -4.89 -7.35
N ILE A 79 0.24 -4.88 -7.32
CA ILE A 79 1.11 -5.10 -8.48
C ILE A 79 0.93 -6.52 -9.01
N ALA A 80 1.02 -7.52 -8.13
CA ALA A 80 0.89 -8.93 -8.50
C ALA A 80 -0.47 -9.23 -9.14
N ALA A 81 -1.56 -8.72 -8.55
CA ALA A 81 -2.91 -8.91 -9.08
C ALA A 81 -3.18 -8.17 -10.40
N ALA A 82 -2.51 -7.03 -10.63
CA ALA A 82 -2.68 -6.25 -11.86
C ALA A 82 -1.79 -6.70 -13.02
N ARG A 83 -0.77 -7.53 -12.73
CA ARG A 83 0.17 -8.03 -13.74
C ARG A 83 -0.56 -8.87 -14.79
N THR A 84 -0.41 -8.51 -16.06
CA THR A 84 -1.01 -9.23 -17.21
C THR A 84 0.03 -9.95 -18.07
N LEU A 85 1.32 -9.71 -17.84
CA LEU A 85 2.44 -10.32 -18.54
C LEU A 85 3.29 -11.15 -17.57
N PRO A 86 3.95 -12.23 -18.02
CA PRO A 86 4.84 -12.98 -17.15
C PRO A 86 6.03 -12.11 -16.70
N ARG A 87 6.51 -12.35 -15.47
CA ARG A 87 7.76 -11.75 -14.99
C ARG A 87 8.95 -12.34 -15.73
N THR A 88 10.01 -11.56 -15.87
CA THR A 88 11.30 -12.04 -16.37
C THR A 88 11.93 -12.94 -15.32
N GLU A 89 12.34 -14.15 -15.73
CA GLU A 89 13.14 -15.02 -14.86
C GLU A 89 14.54 -14.42 -14.69
N LEU A 90 14.95 -14.25 -13.43
CA LEU A 90 16.27 -13.72 -13.12
C LEU A 90 17.33 -14.80 -13.39
N PRO A 91 18.42 -14.49 -14.10
CA PRO A 91 19.48 -15.45 -14.40
C PRO A 91 20.43 -15.70 -13.20
N THR A 92 20.04 -15.29 -11.98
CA THR A 92 20.89 -15.34 -10.79
C THR A 92 20.46 -16.49 -9.87
N PRO A 93 20.98 -17.72 -10.08
CA PRO A 93 20.60 -18.87 -9.27
C PRO A 93 21.34 -18.92 -7.92
N TYR A 94 22.41 -18.14 -7.74
CA TYR A 94 23.29 -18.21 -6.58
C TYR A 94 23.37 -16.87 -5.86
N PHE A 95 23.02 -16.88 -4.57
CA PHE A 95 23.13 -15.73 -3.68
C PHE A 95 24.34 -15.91 -2.76
N LYS A 96 25.19 -14.86 -2.69
CA LYS A 96 26.37 -14.85 -1.81
C LYS A 96 26.03 -14.64 -0.33
N ALA A 97 24.82 -14.18 -0.03
CA ALA A 97 24.33 -13.92 1.31
C ALA A 97 22.84 -14.24 1.41
N GLU A 98 22.42 -14.75 2.56
CA GLU A 98 21.02 -14.94 2.89
C GLU A 98 20.28 -13.59 2.91
N GLY A 99 19.06 -13.55 2.39
CA GLY A 99 18.24 -12.33 2.33
C GLY A 99 18.66 -11.29 1.29
N ALA A 100 19.67 -11.56 0.44
CA ALA A 100 20.21 -10.59 -0.52
C ALA A 100 19.19 -10.06 -1.56
N ARG A 101 18.05 -10.72 -1.74
CA ARG A 101 16.96 -10.31 -2.65
C ARG A 101 15.72 -9.79 -1.93
N GLY A 102 15.82 -9.55 -0.62
CA GLY A 102 14.67 -9.17 0.20
C GLY A 102 13.69 -10.34 0.39
N SER A 103 12.50 -10.02 0.90
CA SER A 103 11.37 -10.95 0.97
C SER A 103 10.60 -10.97 -0.34
N GLU A 104 9.87 -12.05 -0.64
CA GLU A 104 8.94 -12.09 -1.77
C GLU A 104 7.49 -12.05 -1.27
N VAL A 105 6.68 -11.17 -1.87
CA VAL A 105 5.25 -11.04 -1.59
C VAL A 105 4.50 -11.21 -2.90
N GLU A 106 3.76 -12.32 -3.06
CA GLU A 106 3.00 -12.62 -4.28
C GLU A 106 3.87 -12.52 -5.58
N GLY A 107 5.14 -12.93 -5.50
CA GLY A 107 6.07 -12.87 -6.63
C GLY A 107 6.68 -11.48 -6.91
N VAL A 108 6.50 -10.51 -6.01
CA VAL A 108 7.12 -9.18 -6.03
C VAL A 108 8.17 -9.08 -4.91
N PRO A 109 9.47 -8.83 -5.23
CA PRO A 109 10.49 -8.60 -4.23
C PRO A 109 10.26 -7.31 -3.43
N VAL A 110 10.47 -7.39 -2.12
CA VAL A 110 10.31 -6.28 -1.18
C VAL A 110 11.53 -6.19 -0.25
N HIS A 111 12.13 -5.01 -0.20
CA HIS A 111 13.28 -4.69 0.64
C HIS A 111 12.88 -3.70 1.73
N SER A 112 13.31 -3.95 2.97
CA SER A 112 12.92 -3.14 4.13
C SER A 112 14.15 -2.52 4.79
N ILE A 113 14.21 -1.19 4.81
CA ILE A 113 15.28 -0.42 5.44
C ILE A 113 14.78 0.16 6.77
N ARG A 114 15.61 0.03 7.82
CA ARG A 114 15.33 0.55 9.16
C ARG A 114 16.52 1.39 9.62
N LEU A 115 16.36 2.71 9.65
CA LEU A 115 17.43 3.63 10.04
C LEU A 115 16.92 4.78 10.90
N PRO A 116 17.73 5.26 11.88
CA PRO A 116 17.46 6.51 12.57
C PRO A 116 17.34 7.68 11.58
N GLY A 117 16.39 8.59 11.83
CA GLY A 117 16.16 9.80 11.02
C GLY A 117 15.16 9.63 9.88
N LEU A 118 14.82 8.38 9.50
CA LEU A 118 13.72 8.10 8.58
C LEU A 118 12.37 8.14 9.30
N LEU A 119 11.29 8.37 8.55
CA LEU A 119 9.93 8.25 9.07
C LEU A 119 9.19 7.10 8.36
N ALA A 120 8.70 7.35 7.15
CA ALA A 120 8.01 6.37 6.32
C ALA A 120 8.14 6.75 4.84
N HIS A 121 8.81 5.91 4.08
CA HIS A 121 9.16 6.12 2.69
C HIS A 121 8.93 4.82 1.92
N GLN A 122 8.54 4.93 0.66
CA GLN A 122 8.44 3.78 -0.22
C GLN A 122 8.75 4.17 -1.65
N GLU A 123 9.45 3.28 -2.33
CA GLU A 123 9.80 3.36 -3.73
C GLU A 123 9.37 2.07 -4.43
N VAL A 124 8.70 2.21 -5.58
CA VAL A 124 8.37 1.10 -6.48
C VAL A 124 9.15 1.31 -7.75
N ILE A 125 10.01 0.36 -8.09
CA ILE A 125 10.89 0.43 -9.26
C ILE A 125 10.41 -0.61 -10.26
N PHE A 126 9.95 -0.14 -11.41
CA PHE A 126 9.62 -0.96 -12.58
C PHE A 126 10.78 -0.94 -13.58
N GLY A 127 11.10 -2.09 -14.15
CA GLY A 127 12.17 -2.22 -15.15
C GLY A 127 11.68 -2.88 -16.43
N THR A 128 12.07 -2.33 -17.58
CA THR A 128 11.89 -2.98 -18.89
C THR A 128 13.08 -2.66 -19.80
N ARG A 129 13.13 -3.23 -21.01
CA ARG A 129 14.26 -3.00 -21.92
C ARG A 129 14.31 -1.55 -22.36
N GLY A 130 15.37 -0.84 -21.96
CA GLY A 130 15.66 0.52 -22.42
C GLY A 130 15.10 1.64 -21.55
N GLU A 131 14.31 1.32 -20.52
CA GLU A 131 13.76 2.31 -19.60
C GLU A 131 13.42 1.71 -18.22
N SER A 132 13.24 2.59 -17.24
CA SER A 132 12.68 2.27 -15.94
C SER A 132 11.68 3.33 -15.52
N LEU A 133 10.71 2.94 -14.68
CA LEU A 133 9.77 3.84 -14.05
C LEU A 133 9.88 3.69 -12.54
N THR A 134 10.15 4.80 -11.85
CA THR A 134 10.23 4.83 -10.39
C THR A 134 9.11 5.69 -9.82
N LEU A 135 8.33 5.11 -8.91
CA LEU A 135 7.30 5.81 -8.16
C LEU A 135 7.75 5.90 -6.71
N ARG A 136 7.82 7.12 -6.17
CA ARG A 136 8.33 7.35 -4.81
C ARG A 136 7.38 8.20 -4.00
N HIS A 137 7.17 7.80 -2.76
CA HIS A 137 6.45 8.56 -1.76
C HIS A 137 7.29 8.70 -0.50
N ASP A 138 7.47 9.94 -0.04
CA ASP A 138 8.18 10.27 1.19
C ASP A 138 7.22 10.97 2.16
N SER A 139 7.09 10.42 3.37
CA SER A 139 6.40 11.10 4.48
C SER A 139 7.44 11.72 5.39
N TYR A 140 7.48 13.04 5.45
CA TYR A 140 8.41 13.77 6.32
C TYR A 140 7.81 14.09 7.69
N ASP A 141 6.48 14.22 7.76
CA ASP A 141 5.75 14.58 8.99
C ASP A 141 4.35 13.96 8.96
N ARG A 142 3.78 13.73 10.15
CA ARG A 142 2.42 13.19 10.31
C ARG A 142 1.33 14.15 9.81
N VAL A 143 1.61 15.44 9.67
CA VAL A 143 0.73 16.42 9.02
C VAL A 143 0.35 15.98 7.59
N GLY A 144 1.21 15.21 6.91
CA GLY A 144 0.91 14.65 5.58
C GLY A 144 -0.31 13.73 5.53
N PHE A 145 -0.73 13.16 6.67
CA PHE A 145 -1.93 12.31 6.76
C PHE A 145 -3.24 13.12 6.87
N MET A 146 -3.18 14.37 7.33
CA MET A 146 -4.38 15.16 7.64
C MET A 146 -5.32 15.41 6.45
N PRO A 147 -4.83 15.62 5.20
CA PRO A 147 -5.70 15.71 4.04
C PRO A 147 -6.56 14.46 3.84
N GLY A 148 -5.99 13.27 4.01
CA GLY A 148 -6.72 12.00 3.90
C GLY A 148 -7.70 11.79 5.04
N VAL A 149 -7.32 12.14 6.27
CA VAL A 149 -8.24 12.12 7.43
C VAL A 149 -9.45 13.01 7.17
N ARG A 150 -9.22 14.24 6.69
CA ARG A 150 -10.29 15.19 6.36
C ARG A 150 -11.18 14.67 5.22
N LEU A 151 -10.58 14.06 4.21
CA LEU A 151 -11.31 13.44 3.10
C LEU A 151 -12.23 12.32 3.63
N ALA A 152 -11.68 11.34 4.35
CA ALA A 152 -12.45 10.23 4.90
C ALA A 152 -13.57 10.71 5.84
N ALA A 153 -13.28 11.68 6.72
CA ALA A 153 -14.26 12.23 7.65
C ALA A 153 -15.43 12.95 6.95
N ARG A 154 -15.19 13.58 5.80
CA ARG A 154 -16.25 14.19 5.00
C ARG A 154 -17.03 13.14 4.20
N SER A 155 -16.32 12.20 3.56
CA SER A 155 -16.92 11.17 2.72
C SER A 155 -17.80 10.22 3.49
N VAL A 156 -17.44 9.87 4.73
CA VAL A 156 -18.24 8.93 5.54
C VAL A 156 -19.64 9.45 5.89
N LEU A 157 -19.85 10.78 5.91
CA LEU A 157 -21.15 11.38 6.17
C LEU A 157 -22.15 11.19 5.01
N GLN A 158 -21.65 10.87 3.82
CA GLN A 158 -22.44 10.72 2.60
C GLN A 158 -22.61 9.26 2.18
N ARG A 159 -22.19 8.30 3.03
CA ARG A 159 -22.17 6.87 2.72
C ARG A 159 -22.98 6.08 3.75
N SER A 160 -23.53 4.96 3.31
CA SER A 160 -24.08 3.91 4.17
C SER A 160 -23.18 2.67 4.11
N GLY A 161 -23.14 1.91 5.20
CA GLY A 161 -22.32 0.70 5.29
C GLY A 161 -20.84 0.99 5.56
N LEU A 162 -20.05 -0.08 5.63
CA LEU A 162 -18.62 -0.01 5.88
C LEU A 162 -17.84 0.07 4.58
N THR A 163 -16.90 1.00 4.50
CA THR A 163 -15.97 1.16 3.39
C THR A 163 -14.53 0.96 3.89
N VAL A 164 -13.70 0.26 3.13
CA VAL A 164 -12.30 0.02 3.47
C VAL A 164 -11.39 0.73 2.46
N GLY A 165 -10.34 1.37 2.97
CA GLY A 165 -9.33 2.07 2.17
C GLY A 165 -9.73 3.50 1.78
N LEU A 166 -8.75 4.38 1.66
CA LEU A 166 -8.95 5.76 1.20
C LEU A 166 -9.15 5.82 -0.32
N GLU A 167 -8.62 4.84 -1.05
CA GLU A 167 -8.77 4.67 -2.49
C GLU A 167 -10.24 4.62 -2.93
N SER A 168 -11.10 4.02 -2.09
CA SER A 168 -12.54 3.88 -2.34
C SER A 168 -13.30 5.21 -2.41
N VAL A 169 -12.73 6.27 -1.83
CA VAL A 169 -13.28 7.64 -1.88
C VAL A 169 -12.47 8.55 -2.80
N MET A 170 -11.20 8.25 -3.02
CA MET A 170 -10.36 9.01 -3.96
C MET A 170 -10.68 8.72 -5.42
N PHE A 171 -11.05 7.46 -5.73
CA PHE A 171 -11.30 6.99 -7.09
C PHE A 171 -12.75 6.54 -7.29
N SER A 172 -13.68 7.08 -6.51
CA SER A 172 -15.10 6.75 -6.65
C SER A 172 -15.63 7.23 -8.01
N GLY A 173 -16.09 6.32 -8.86
CA GLY A 173 -16.67 6.63 -10.17
C GLY A 173 -15.82 6.20 -11.38
N GLU A 174 -14.65 5.61 -11.15
CA GLU A 174 -13.92 4.77 -12.11
C GLU A 174 -14.32 3.30 -11.98
#